data_AF-A0AAU5L3S7-F1
#
_entry.id   AF-A0AAU5L3S7-F1
#
_cell.length_a   1.000
_cell.length_b   1.000
_cell.length_c   1.000
_cell.angle_alpha   90.00
_cell.angle_beta   90.00
_cell.angle_gamma   90.00
#
_symmetry.space_group_name_H-M   'P 1'
#
loop_
_entity.id
_entity.type
_entity.pdbx_description
1 polymer ?
#
loop_
_entity_poly.entity_id
_entity_poly.type
_entity_poly.pdbx_seq_one_letter_code
_entity_poly.pdbx_strand_id
1 'polypeptide(L)'
;MTDPIVKALEKGAQKLGKALADDMGKAAKKMYKQAGDNLSKAAKHHKDNDSGNAHTFDEKNKDKAAPPPKAGSSGGDGPKTPPRKYYVHDDGRVQEIKDGKFVDVDGSDKSLKTLLDGASEKVKDPSPDDLKDKYHAKKYKKSDKDEDGNPKKDEKVPSSRIDAPTPLSRAVEEARRAQGDYGGKNYAALRYKHPDGDEIILVGRSGDRSHSERSIGKPLLGGREDHVSELYTERAPCQANENCERWLGRHFQPKNPDLDVNYGVEYDSKVPTKNRDWGHRAYLDQLHQDHTAGQHGGTMGTKDFDAQGQQDKAAHETKHVAKKAKHGQ
;
A
#
# COMPACT_ATOMS: atom_id res chain seq x y z
N MET A 1 15.78 58.30 -16.55
CA MET A 1 16.44 57.74 -15.35
C MET A 1 15.44 56.81 -14.69
N THR A 2 15.72 55.50 -14.63
CA THR A 2 14.80 54.50 -14.07
C THR A 2 14.71 54.62 -12.54
N ASP A 3 13.48 54.57 -12.05
CA ASP A 3 13.08 54.78 -10.66
C ASP A 3 13.84 53.84 -9.69
N PRO A 4 14.43 54.34 -8.59
CA PRO A 4 15.15 53.52 -7.61
C PRO A 4 14.34 52.35 -7.05
N ILE A 5 13.00 52.45 -7.03
CA ILE A 5 12.11 51.37 -6.60
C ILE A 5 12.13 50.20 -7.60
N VAL A 6 12.15 50.48 -8.90
CA VAL A 6 12.20 49.47 -9.97
C VAL A 6 13.53 48.70 -9.93
N LYS A 7 14.64 49.40 -9.67
CA LYS A 7 15.95 48.76 -9.49
C LYS A 7 16.03 47.89 -8.23
N ALA A 8 15.33 48.26 -7.15
CA ALA A 8 15.27 47.43 -5.95
C ALA A 8 14.43 46.16 -6.16
N LEU A 9 13.32 46.27 -6.91
CA LEU A 9 12.47 45.14 -7.30
C LEU A 9 13.17 44.18 -8.26
N GLU A 10 13.89 44.67 -9.28
CA GLU A 10 14.68 43.82 -10.18
C GLU A 10 15.78 43.06 -9.45
N LYS A 11 16.50 43.73 -8.52
CA LYS A 11 17.52 43.07 -7.70
C LYS A 11 16.93 42.06 -6.72
N GLY A 12 15.74 42.31 -6.18
CA GLY A 12 15.01 41.37 -5.33
C GLY A 12 14.56 40.13 -6.10
N ALA A 13 13.98 40.32 -7.29
CA ALA A 13 13.54 39.24 -8.17
C ALA A 13 14.71 38.40 -8.70
N GLN A 14 15.84 39.02 -9.07
CA GLN A 14 17.04 38.30 -9.50
C GLN A 14 17.66 37.49 -8.35
N LYS A 15 17.72 38.03 -7.13
CA LYS A 15 18.25 37.30 -5.97
C LYS A 15 17.35 36.12 -5.57
N LEU A 16 16.03 36.32 -5.58
CA LEU A 16 15.06 35.25 -5.32
C LEU A 16 15.11 34.18 -6.41
N GLY A 17 15.15 34.57 -7.68
CA GLY A 17 15.24 33.63 -8.80
C GLY A 17 16.54 32.82 -8.77
N LYS A 18 17.66 33.44 -8.41
CA LYS A 18 18.96 32.75 -8.31
C LYS A 18 19.02 31.80 -7.11
N ALA A 19 18.48 32.21 -5.95
CA ALA A 19 18.39 31.33 -4.79
C ALA A 19 17.47 30.12 -5.06
N LEU A 20 16.32 30.35 -5.69
CA LEU A 20 15.40 29.26 -6.06
C LEU A 20 16.03 28.32 -7.09
N ALA A 21 16.71 28.85 -8.10
CA ALA A 21 17.39 28.05 -9.11
C ALA A 21 18.56 27.24 -8.54
N ASP A 22 19.33 27.81 -7.61
CA ASP A 22 20.44 27.11 -6.95
C ASP A 22 19.92 26.01 -6.01
N ASP A 23 18.81 26.24 -5.30
CA ASP A 23 18.19 25.24 -4.43
C ASP A 23 17.49 24.14 -5.22
N MET A 24 16.80 24.48 -6.31
CA MET A 24 16.24 23.48 -7.24
C MET A 24 17.34 22.69 -7.96
N GLY A 25 18.44 23.33 -8.35
CA GLY A 25 19.59 22.66 -8.97
C GLY A 25 20.28 21.69 -8.02
N LYS A 26 20.43 22.07 -6.75
CA LYS A 26 20.95 21.16 -5.71
C LYS A 26 19.99 20.03 -5.38
N ALA A 27 18.69 20.30 -5.31
CA ALA A 27 17.66 19.29 -5.08
C ALA A 27 17.59 18.29 -6.24
N ALA A 28 17.59 18.76 -7.49
CA ALA A 28 17.62 17.93 -8.68
C ALA A 28 18.91 17.10 -8.74
N LYS A 29 20.08 17.69 -8.47
CA LYS A 29 21.36 16.96 -8.42
C LYS A 29 21.37 15.88 -7.31
N LYS A 30 20.78 16.18 -6.15
CA LYS A 30 20.64 15.22 -5.04
C LYS A 30 19.65 14.10 -5.40
N MET A 31 18.55 14.42 -6.08
CA MET A 31 17.58 13.45 -6.58
C MET A 31 18.16 12.56 -7.69
N TYR A 32 18.88 13.10 -8.68
CA TYR A 32 19.55 12.28 -9.70
C TYR A 32 20.60 11.37 -9.09
N LYS A 33 21.36 11.85 -8.09
CA LYS A 33 22.32 11.03 -7.36
C LYS A 33 21.61 9.94 -6.53
N GLN A 34 20.54 10.28 -5.80
CA GLN A 34 19.76 9.32 -5.02
C GLN A 34 19.01 8.30 -5.90
N ALA A 35 18.47 8.72 -7.04
CA ALA A 35 17.84 7.83 -8.02
C ALA A 35 18.87 6.88 -8.64
N GLY A 36 20.07 7.38 -8.97
CA GLY A 36 21.19 6.54 -9.42
C GLY A 36 21.66 5.56 -8.34
N ASP A 37 21.78 6.01 -7.09
CA ASP A 37 22.19 5.17 -5.96
C ASP A 37 21.11 4.12 -5.62
N ASN A 38 19.82 4.47 -5.71
CA ASN A 38 18.71 3.55 -5.47
C ASN A 38 18.52 2.56 -6.62
N LEU A 39 18.72 2.97 -7.88
CA LEU A 39 18.73 2.06 -9.02
C LEU A 39 19.90 1.08 -8.93
N SER A 40 21.07 1.56 -8.52
CA SER A 40 22.26 0.74 -8.25
C SER A 40 22.02 -0.25 -7.10
N LYS A 41 21.36 0.18 -6.01
CA LYS A 41 20.94 -0.70 -4.92
C LYS A 41 19.90 -1.72 -5.38
N ALA A 42 18.86 -1.34 -6.10
CA ALA A 42 17.85 -2.25 -6.63
C ALA A 42 18.46 -3.28 -7.60
N ALA A 43 19.39 -2.85 -8.47
CA ALA A 43 20.12 -3.74 -9.36
C ALA A 43 21.06 -4.69 -8.60
N LYS A 44 21.72 -4.22 -7.53
CA LYS A 44 22.51 -5.08 -6.64
C LYS A 44 21.62 -6.06 -5.88
N HIS A 45 20.48 -5.63 -5.35
CA HIS A 45 19.53 -6.53 -4.68
C HIS A 45 18.96 -7.58 -5.64
N HIS A 46 18.68 -7.26 -6.90
CA HIS A 46 18.33 -8.27 -7.89
C HIS A 46 19.47 -9.27 -8.13
N LYS A 47 20.71 -8.79 -8.26
CA LYS A 47 21.87 -9.65 -8.45
C LYS A 47 22.18 -10.52 -7.21
N ASP A 48 21.99 -9.99 -6.01
CA ASP A 48 22.24 -10.67 -4.74
C ASP A 48 21.12 -11.67 -4.41
N ASN A 49 19.87 -11.37 -4.79
CA ASN A 49 18.74 -12.31 -4.67
C ASN A 49 18.84 -13.46 -5.68
N ASP A 50 19.37 -13.21 -6.88
CA ASP A 50 19.61 -14.25 -7.88
C ASP A 50 20.87 -15.09 -7.60
N SER A 51 21.92 -14.52 -7.00
CA SER A 51 23.13 -15.25 -6.60
C SER A 51 23.00 -15.97 -5.25
N GLY A 52 22.20 -15.44 -4.31
CA GLY A 52 21.91 -16.08 -3.03
C GLY A 52 21.15 -17.41 -3.15
N ASN A 53 20.42 -17.62 -4.26
CA ASN A 53 19.76 -18.89 -4.56
C ASN A 53 20.60 -19.87 -5.39
N ALA A 54 21.76 -19.44 -5.93
CA ALA A 54 22.64 -20.29 -6.74
C ALA A 54 23.76 -20.96 -5.91
N HIS A 55 24.17 -20.36 -4.78
CA HIS A 55 25.32 -20.84 -4.01
C HIS A 55 25.00 -21.83 -2.88
N THR A 56 23.73 -22.17 -2.65
CA THR A 56 23.31 -23.15 -1.62
C THR A 56 23.10 -24.58 -2.15
N PHE A 57 23.33 -24.83 -3.44
CA PHE A 57 23.08 -26.15 -4.05
C PHE A 57 24.32 -26.95 -4.48
N ASP A 58 25.53 -26.41 -4.42
CA ASP A 58 26.70 -27.03 -5.09
C ASP A 58 27.82 -27.54 -4.17
N GLU A 59 27.67 -27.54 -2.84
CA GLU A 59 28.83 -27.85 -1.97
C GLU A 59 28.67 -28.94 -0.91
N LYS A 60 27.55 -29.66 -0.81
CA LYS A 60 27.44 -30.78 0.16
C LYS A 60 26.61 -31.96 -0.35
N ASN A 61 27.20 -32.80 -1.20
CA ASN A 61 27.03 -34.26 -1.14
C ASN A 61 28.01 -34.99 -2.07
N LYS A 62 29.19 -35.33 -1.52
CA LYS A 62 29.89 -36.55 -1.92
C LYS A 62 30.16 -37.38 -0.66
N ASP A 63 29.75 -38.64 -0.77
CA ASP A 63 30.21 -39.83 -0.04
C ASP A 63 29.47 -40.31 1.23
N LYS A 64 28.77 -41.43 1.00
CA LYS A 64 28.72 -42.71 1.76
C LYS A 64 27.58 -42.95 2.75
N ALA A 65 27.09 -44.20 2.65
CA ALA A 65 25.83 -44.74 3.14
C ALA A 65 25.85 -45.19 4.62
N ALA A 66 24.71 -45.03 5.30
CA ALA A 66 24.30 -45.80 6.49
C ALA A 66 22.75 -45.86 6.56
N PRO A 67 22.11 -46.94 7.08
CA PRO A 67 20.65 -47.09 7.16
C PRO A 67 20.11 -46.55 8.52
N PRO A 68 18.77 -46.46 8.75
CA PRO A 68 18.04 -45.20 8.96
C PRO A 68 17.63 -44.94 10.44
N PRO A 69 17.15 -43.73 10.76
CA PRO A 69 16.06 -43.56 11.72
C PRO A 69 14.75 -43.22 10.98
N LYS A 70 13.67 -43.92 11.34
CA LYS A 70 12.31 -43.59 10.92
C LYS A 70 11.82 -42.32 11.64
N ALA A 71 10.87 -41.67 10.97
CA ALA A 71 9.93 -40.65 11.44
C ALA A 71 10.39 -39.19 11.35
N GLY A 72 9.67 -38.43 10.54
CA GLY A 72 9.79 -36.99 10.36
C GLY A 72 9.37 -36.58 8.96
N SER A 73 8.06 -36.64 8.67
CA SER A 73 7.50 -36.10 7.43
C SER A 73 7.56 -34.57 7.51
N SER A 74 8.68 -33.96 7.11
CA SER A 74 8.81 -32.52 6.89
C SER A 74 9.03 -32.31 5.39
N GLY A 75 7.93 -32.04 4.68
CA GLY A 75 7.92 -31.86 3.24
C GLY A 75 8.61 -30.58 2.80
N GLY A 76 9.69 -30.75 2.04
CA GLY A 76 9.89 -30.14 0.73
C GLY A 76 10.07 -28.62 0.63
N ASP A 77 11.31 -28.17 0.71
CA ASP A 77 11.81 -26.90 0.15
C ASP A 77 11.92 -26.97 -1.39
N GLY A 78 10.78 -27.10 -2.06
CA GLY A 78 10.68 -26.76 -3.48
C GLY A 78 10.54 -25.23 -3.68
N PRO A 79 10.81 -24.69 -4.88
CA PRO A 79 10.55 -23.28 -5.16
C PRO A 79 9.07 -22.97 -4.93
N LYS A 80 8.77 -22.21 -3.86
CA LYS A 80 7.40 -21.81 -3.52
C LYS A 80 6.84 -20.97 -4.66
N THR A 81 5.78 -21.46 -5.31
CA THR A 81 5.01 -20.67 -6.27
C THR A 81 4.55 -19.38 -5.59
N PRO A 82 4.70 -18.21 -6.23
CA PRO A 82 4.22 -16.97 -5.64
C PRO A 82 2.72 -17.05 -5.36
N PRO A 83 2.23 -16.41 -4.29
CA PRO A 83 0.82 -16.46 -3.92
C PRO A 83 -0.05 -15.89 -5.05
N ARG A 84 -1.20 -16.50 -5.26
CA ARG A 84 -2.19 -16.02 -6.23
C ARG A 84 -2.81 -14.72 -5.73
N LYS A 85 -3.10 -13.81 -6.65
CA LYS A 85 -3.60 -12.47 -6.35
C LYS A 85 -5.03 -12.36 -6.82
N TYR A 86 -5.92 -11.85 -5.99
CA TYR A 86 -7.32 -11.68 -6.32
C TYR A 86 -7.75 -10.25 -6.05
N TYR A 87 -8.59 -9.73 -6.92
CA TYR A 87 -9.22 -8.43 -6.76
C TYR A 87 -10.67 -8.61 -6.34
N VAL A 88 -11.05 -7.88 -5.29
CA VAL A 88 -12.41 -7.86 -4.75
C VAL A 88 -13.10 -6.59 -5.25
N HIS A 89 -14.11 -6.76 -6.10
CA HIS A 89 -14.88 -5.67 -6.69
C HIS A 89 -15.89 -5.07 -5.69
N ASP A 90 -16.37 -3.86 -6.04
CA ASP A 90 -17.36 -3.10 -5.25
C ASP A 90 -18.72 -3.84 -5.14
N ASP A 91 -19.03 -4.73 -6.08
CA ASP A 91 -20.27 -5.52 -6.08
C ASP A 91 -20.14 -6.87 -5.33
N GLY A 92 -18.97 -7.17 -4.78
CA GLY A 92 -18.69 -8.43 -4.10
C GLY A 92 -17.91 -9.45 -4.93
N ARG A 93 -17.89 -9.31 -6.26
CA ARG A 93 -17.29 -10.30 -7.17
C ARG A 93 -15.78 -10.36 -6.98
N VAL A 94 -15.19 -11.53 -7.25
CA VAL A 94 -13.75 -11.74 -7.18
C VAL A 94 -13.21 -12.14 -8.55
N GLN A 95 -12.09 -11.55 -8.96
CA GLN A 95 -11.34 -11.96 -10.15
C GLN A 95 -9.87 -12.18 -9.78
N GLU A 96 -9.21 -13.12 -10.44
CA GLU A 96 -7.77 -13.30 -10.30
C GLU A 96 -7.02 -12.21 -11.08
N ILE A 97 -5.94 -11.71 -10.51
CA ILE A 97 -5.03 -10.74 -11.15
C ILE A 97 -3.89 -11.54 -11.78
N LYS A 98 -3.84 -11.57 -13.12
CA LYS A 98 -2.75 -12.18 -13.90
C LYS A 98 -2.14 -11.16 -14.83
N ASP A 99 -0.86 -10.85 -14.61
CA ASP A 99 -0.06 -9.96 -15.46
C ASP A 99 -0.72 -8.60 -15.73
N GLY A 100 -1.39 -8.04 -14.72
CA GLY A 100 -2.14 -6.78 -14.85
C GLY A 100 -3.44 -6.91 -15.65
N LYS A 101 -4.07 -8.09 -15.65
CA LYS A 101 -5.41 -8.32 -16.20
C LYS A 101 -6.27 -9.06 -15.18
N PHE A 102 -7.58 -8.81 -15.23
CA PHE A 102 -8.55 -9.61 -14.48
C PHE A 102 -8.95 -10.84 -15.27
N VAL A 103 -8.96 -11.97 -14.59
CA VAL A 103 -9.39 -13.27 -15.09
C VAL A 103 -10.48 -13.78 -14.15
N ASP A 104 -11.59 -14.25 -14.71
CA ASP A 104 -12.65 -14.83 -13.90
C ASP A 104 -12.12 -16.04 -13.12
N VAL A 105 -12.52 -16.12 -11.86
CA VAL A 105 -12.19 -17.25 -11.01
C VAL A 105 -13.13 -18.40 -11.33
N ASP A 106 -12.61 -19.62 -11.32
CA ASP A 106 -13.45 -20.81 -11.32
C ASP A 106 -14.06 -20.96 -9.92
N GLY A 107 -15.39 -21.14 -9.83
CA GLY A 107 -16.08 -21.41 -8.56
C GLY A 107 -15.58 -22.66 -7.82
N SER A 108 -14.77 -23.51 -8.47
CA SER A 108 -14.08 -24.64 -7.85
C SER A 108 -12.78 -24.29 -7.11
N ASP A 109 -12.34 -23.02 -7.15
CA ASP A 109 -11.09 -22.56 -6.55
C ASP A 109 -11.10 -22.73 -5.02
N LYS A 110 -10.38 -23.74 -4.55
CA LYS A 110 -10.32 -24.09 -3.12
C LYS A 110 -9.75 -22.97 -2.27
N SER A 111 -8.86 -22.14 -2.81
CA SER A 111 -8.23 -21.04 -2.08
C SER A 111 -9.22 -19.91 -1.73
N LEU A 112 -10.36 -19.84 -2.43
CA LEU A 112 -11.43 -18.87 -2.22
C LEU A 112 -12.67 -19.44 -1.53
N LYS A 113 -12.76 -20.76 -1.35
CA LYS A 113 -13.98 -21.45 -0.90
C LYS A 113 -14.52 -20.94 0.45
N THR A 114 -13.65 -20.52 1.35
CA THR A 114 -14.04 -19.97 2.66
C THR A 114 -14.34 -18.47 2.65
N LEU A 115 -13.99 -17.79 1.55
CA LEU A 115 -14.18 -16.36 1.36
C LEU A 115 -15.41 -16.05 0.51
N LEU A 116 -15.81 -16.95 -0.38
CA LEU A 116 -16.96 -16.77 -1.26
C LEU A 116 -18.23 -17.38 -0.65
N ASP A 117 -19.35 -16.71 -0.93
CA ASP A 117 -20.68 -17.30 -0.86
C ASP A 117 -20.87 -18.19 -2.10
N GLY A 118 -20.86 -19.51 -1.89
CA GLY A 118 -20.90 -20.51 -2.95
C GLY A 118 -22.15 -20.46 -3.85
N ALA A 119 -23.18 -19.69 -3.48
CA ALA A 119 -24.36 -19.46 -4.33
C ALA A 119 -24.21 -18.25 -5.26
N SER A 120 -23.40 -17.26 -4.91
CA SER A 120 -23.33 -15.96 -5.61
C SER A 120 -21.95 -15.63 -6.20
N GLU A 121 -20.92 -16.44 -5.93
CA GLU A 121 -19.52 -16.19 -6.30
C GLU A 121 -19.00 -14.82 -5.82
N LYS A 122 -19.69 -14.23 -4.84
CA LYS A 122 -19.32 -12.98 -4.18
C LYS A 122 -18.69 -13.30 -2.85
N VAL A 123 -17.85 -12.40 -2.35
CA VAL A 123 -17.31 -12.59 -1.00
C VAL A 123 -18.39 -12.53 0.07
N LYS A 124 -18.19 -13.34 1.11
CA LYS A 124 -19.08 -13.48 2.25
C LYS A 124 -18.80 -12.41 3.29
N ASP A 125 -19.44 -11.25 3.13
CA ASP A 125 -19.42 -10.20 4.14
C ASP A 125 -20.34 -10.52 5.34
N PRO A 126 -20.02 -10.04 6.55
CA PRO A 126 -20.98 -9.99 7.65
C PRO A 126 -22.22 -9.19 7.26
N SER A 127 -23.35 -9.51 7.90
CA SER A 127 -24.59 -8.78 7.68
C SER A 127 -24.42 -7.28 8.00
N PRO A 128 -25.22 -6.38 7.39
CA PRO A 128 -25.19 -4.96 7.72
C PRO A 128 -25.37 -4.69 9.23
N ASP A 129 -26.20 -5.49 9.90
CA ASP A 129 -26.41 -5.40 11.35
C ASP A 129 -25.17 -5.84 12.13
N ASP A 130 -24.52 -6.94 11.75
CA ASP A 130 -23.25 -7.34 12.36
C ASP A 130 -22.16 -6.28 12.16
N LEU A 131 -22.08 -5.68 10.96
CA LEU A 131 -21.12 -4.60 10.69
C LEU A 131 -21.38 -3.37 11.57
N LYS A 132 -22.64 -3.09 11.87
CA LYS A 132 -23.07 -1.95 12.68
C LYS A 132 -22.90 -2.19 14.17
N ASP A 133 -23.17 -3.40 14.64
CA ASP A 133 -23.31 -3.73 16.06
C ASP A 133 -22.08 -4.45 16.62
N LYS A 134 -21.42 -5.30 15.82
CA LYS A 134 -20.26 -6.10 16.26
C LYS A 134 -18.94 -5.58 15.70
N TYR A 135 -18.91 -5.15 14.44
CA TYR A 135 -17.68 -4.82 13.73
C TYR A 135 -17.48 -3.32 13.47
N HIS A 136 -18.05 -2.49 14.35
CA HIS A 136 -17.88 -1.05 14.29
C HIS A 136 -16.59 -0.61 15.02
N ALA A 137 -15.85 0.33 14.42
CA ALA A 137 -14.66 0.93 15.02
C ALA A 137 -14.89 2.34 15.57
N LYS A 138 -16.11 2.61 16.08
CA LYS A 138 -16.41 3.87 16.75
C LYS A 138 -15.46 4.09 17.92
N LYS A 139 -15.03 5.34 18.10
CA LYS A 139 -14.20 5.76 19.23
C LYS A 139 -14.95 5.47 20.53
N TYR A 140 -14.26 4.86 21.50
CA TYR A 140 -14.82 4.66 22.83
C TYR A 140 -15.13 6.01 23.49
N LYS A 141 -16.26 6.07 24.17
CA LYS A 141 -16.56 7.18 25.08
C LYS A 141 -15.70 7.03 26.32
N LYS A 142 -15.44 8.15 27.01
CA LYS A 142 -14.69 8.15 28.28
C LYS A 142 -15.36 7.28 29.37
N SER A 143 -16.66 7.07 29.25
CA SER A 143 -17.47 6.20 30.11
C SER A 143 -17.33 4.72 29.81
N ASP A 144 -16.81 4.34 28.64
CA ASP A 144 -16.76 2.94 28.22
C ASP A 144 -15.69 2.22 29.03
N LYS A 145 -16.10 1.12 29.67
CA LYS A 145 -15.24 0.29 30.50
C LYS A 145 -14.98 -1.06 29.84
N ASP A 146 -13.79 -1.62 30.05
CA ASP A 146 -13.51 -3.02 29.76
C ASP A 146 -14.13 -3.95 30.82
N GLU A 147 -13.91 -5.25 30.65
CA GLU A 147 -14.46 -6.28 31.54
C GLU A 147 -13.96 -6.14 33.00
N ASP A 148 -12.80 -5.50 33.18
CA ASP A 148 -12.18 -5.22 34.48
C ASP A 148 -12.63 -3.87 35.08
N GLY A 149 -13.55 -3.15 34.42
CA GLY A 149 -14.04 -1.84 34.88
C GLY A 149 -13.08 -0.67 34.58
N ASN A 150 -11.98 -0.91 33.87
CA ASN A 150 -11.01 0.11 33.48
C ASN A 150 -11.48 0.85 32.22
N PRO A 151 -11.13 2.14 32.06
CA PRO A 151 -11.44 2.86 30.81
C PRO A 151 -10.84 2.14 29.61
N LYS A 152 -11.66 1.87 28.59
CA LYS A 152 -11.17 1.23 27.36
C LYS A 152 -10.09 2.09 26.69
N LYS A 153 -8.97 1.46 26.34
CA LYS A 153 -7.84 2.11 25.65
C LYS A 153 -8.14 2.26 24.16
N ASP A 154 -7.46 3.21 23.51
CA ASP A 154 -7.58 3.38 22.06
C ASP A 154 -6.79 2.25 21.37
N GLU A 155 -7.48 1.47 20.54
CA GLU A 155 -6.95 0.25 19.90
C GLU A 155 -6.46 0.58 18.48
N LYS A 156 -5.40 1.37 18.36
CA LYS A 156 -4.83 1.70 17.06
C LYS A 156 -3.86 0.62 16.62
N VAL A 157 -4.02 0.12 15.39
CA VAL A 157 -3.02 -0.79 14.82
C VAL A 157 -1.70 -0.03 14.62
N PRO A 158 -0.56 -0.58 15.08
CA PRO A 158 0.75 -0.09 14.66
C PRO A 158 0.87 -0.20 13.15
N SER A 159 1.47 0.81 12.51
CA SER A 159 1.75 0.74 11.07
C SER A 159 3.00 1.51 10.69
N SER A 160 3.66 1.07 9.62
CA SER A 160 4.92 1.64 9.12
C SER A 160 4.89 1.95 7.64
N ARG A 161 5.64 2.98 7.22
CA ARG A 161 5.82 3.29 5.81
C ARG A 161 6.79 2.29 5.18
N ILE A 162 6.49 1.80 3.99
CA ILE A 162 7.43 0.99 3.20
C ILE A 162 8.56 1.86 2.65
N ASP A 163 9.77 1.32 2.62
CA ASP A 163 10.96 1.96 2.04
C ASP A 163 11.38 1.34 0.69
N ALA A 164 10.79 0.19 0.34
CA ALA A 164 10.95 -0.52 -0.91
C ALA A 164 9.64 -1.19 -1.35
N PRO A 165 9.48 -1.51 -2.64
CA PRO A 165 8.31 -2.27 -3.12
C PRO A 165 8.17 -3.63 -2.44
N THR A 166 6.94 -3.97 -2.05
CA THR A 166 6.59 -5.26 -1.44
C THR A 166 5.75 -6.10 -2.41
N PRO A 167 5.58 -7.41 -2.18
CA PRO A 167 4.63 -8.21 -2.96
C PRO A 167 3.21 -7.64 -2.95
N LEU A 168 2.77 -7.07 -1.82
CA LEU A 168 1.43 -6.48 -1.70
C LEU A 168 1.33 -5.14 -2.45
N SER A 169 2.37 -4.28 -2.42
CA SER A 169 2.34 -3.03 -3.18
C SER A 169 2.39 -3.27 -4.70
N ARG A 170 3.09 -4.33 -5.14
CA ARG A 170 3.03 -4.79 -6.54
C ARG A 170 1.66 -5.34 -6.92
N ALA A 171 1.02 -6.12 -6.05
CA ALA A 171 -0.35 -6.61 -6.31
C ALA A 171 -1.36 -5.46 -6.45
N VAL A 172 -1.19 -4.37 -5.67
CA VAL A 172 -1.97 -3.13 -5.82
C VAL A 172 -1.72 -2.46 -7.17
N GLU A 173 -0.46 -2.32 -7.59
CA GLU A 173 -0.14 -1.78 -8.93
C GLU A 173 -0.81 -2.60 -10.03
N GLU A 174 -0.67 -3.93 -10.00
CA GLU A 174 -1.25 -4.81 -11.01
C GLU A 174 -2.77 -4.69 -11.05
N ALA A 175 -3.43 -4.56 -9.89
CA ALA A 175 -4.88 -4.33 -9.83
C ALA A 175 -5.27 -2.99 -10.46
N ARG A 176 -4.51 -1.92 -10.19
CA ARG A 176 -4.74 -0.62 -10.84
C ARG A 176 -4.55 -0.70 -12.34
N ARG A 177 -3.50 -1.38 -12.80
CA ARG A 177 -3.22 -1.60 -14.23
C ARG A 177 -4.36 -2.36 -14.89
N ALA A 178 -4.84 -3.44 -14.29
CA ALA A 178 -5.97 -4.23 -14.76
C ALA A 178 -7.26 -3.42 -14.85
N GLN A 179 -7.50 -2.55 -13.86
CA GLN A 179 -8.67 -1.67 -13.82
C GLN A 179 -8.55 -0.46 -14.74
N GLY A 180 -7.33 -0.05 -15.12
CA GLY A 180 -7.07 1.27 -15.71
C GLY A 180 -7.38 2.43 -14.76
N ASP A 181 -7.32 2.20 -13.44
CA ASP A 181 -7.68 3.19 -12.41
C ASP A 181 -6.44 3.91 -11.86
N TYR A 182 -6.26 5.14 -12.33
CA TYR A 182 -5.25 6.10 -11.83
C TYR A 182 -5.91 7.25 -11.05
N GLY A 183 -7.16 7.06 -10.60
CA GLY A 183 -7.90 8.02 -9.80
C GLY A 183 -7.50 8.00 -8.32
N GLY A 184 -7.93 9.03 -7.59
CA GLY A 184 -7.59 9.26 -6.17
C GLY A 184 -8.22 8.29 -5.15
N LYS A 185 -8.92 7.25 -5.60
CA LYS A 185 -9.40 6.17 -4.72
C LYS A 185 -8.20 5.44 -4.13
N ASN A 186 -8.31 4.99 -2.88
CA ASN A 186 -7.24 4.21 -2.24
C ASN A 186 -7.33 2.75 -2.67
N TYR A 187 -6.19 2.07 -2.73
CA TYR A 187 -6.12 0.61 -2.82
C TYR A 187 -5.39 0.04 -1.60
N ALA A 188 -5.75 -1.18 -1.24
CA ALA A 188 -5.08 -1.96 -0.22
C ALA A 188 -4.95 -3.41 -0.68
N ALA A 189 -3.97 -4.11 -0.14
CA ALA A 189 -3.81 -5.53 -0.30
C ALA A 189 -3.56 -6.18 1.06
N LEU A 190 -3.95 -7.44 1.24
CA LEU A 190 -3.59 -8.23 2.41
C LEU A 190 -3.13 -9.62 2.00
N ARG A 191 -2.29 -10.23 2.83
CA ARG A 191 -1.85 -11.61 2.71
C ARG A 191 -2.72 -12.48 3.60
N TYR A 192 -3.40 -13.46 3.01
CA TYR A 192 -4.28 -14.39 3.70
C TYR A 192 -3.78 -15.82 3.53
N LYS A 193 -3.64 -16.54 4.64
CA LYS A 193 -3.27 -17.95 4.65
C LYS A 193 -4.50 -18.81 4.90
N HIS A 194 -4.98 -19.49 3.87
CA HIS A 194 -6.09 -20.41 3.97
C HIS A 194 -5.77 -21.55 4.96
N PRO A 195 -6.76 -22.07 5.73
CA PRO A 195 -6.55 -23.19 6.64
C PRO A 195 -5.92 -24.43 5.99
N ASP A 196 -6.24 -24.68 4.71
CA ASP A 196 -5.70 -25.81 3.94
C ASP A 196 -4.26 -25.60 3.44
N GLY A 197 -3.64 -24.45 3.76
CA GLY A 197 -2.22 -24.17 3.52
C GLY A 197 -1.92 -23.23 2.35
N ASP A 198 -2.89 -22.98 1.46
CA ASP A 198 -2.72 -22.04 0.35
C ASP A 198 -2.60 -20.60 0.86
N GLU A 199 -1.69 -19.83 0.27
CA GLU A 199 -1.53 -18.41 0.54
C GLU A 199 -1.98 -17.58 -0.67
N ILE A 200 -2.75 -16.54 -0.39
CA ILE A 200 -3.29 -15.64 -1.41
C ILE A 200 -3.06 -14.18 -1.00
N ILE A 201 -3.07 -13.30 -1.99
CA ILE A 201 -3.15 -11.85 -1.79
C ILE A 201 -4.53 -11.38 -2.22
N LEU A 202 -5.27 -10.74 -1.32
CA LEU A 202 -6.53 -10.07 -1.64
C LEU A 202 -6.26 -8.58 -1.84
N VAL A 203 -6.74 -8.02 -2.94
CA VAL A 203 -6.61 -6.61 -3.30
C VAL A 203 -8.00 -6.00 -3.42
N GLY A 204 -8.18 -4.77 -2.95
CA GLY A 204 -9.44 -4.06 -3.08
C GLY A 204 -9.25 -2.56 -2.97
N ARG A 205 -10.23 -1.82 -3.49
CA ARG A 205 -10.22 -0.36 -3.50
C ARG A 205 -11.26 0.23 -2.58
N SER A 206 -11.08 1.51 -2.25
CA SER A 206 -12.14 2.30 -1.66
C SER A 206 -13.30 2.47 -2.65
N GLY A 207 -14.51 2.16 -2.21
CA GLY A 207 -15.71 2.24 -3.04
C GLY A 207 -16.97 1.94 -2.26
N ASP A 208 -17.97 1.34 -2.92
CA ASP A 208 -19.30 1.11 -2.36
C ASP A 208 -19.26 0.19 -1.13
N ARG A 209 -18.22 -0.65 -1.03
CA ARG A 209 -18.05 -1.60 0.07
C ARG A 209 -17.44 -1.00 1.32
N SER A 210 -16.81 0.18 1.25
CA SER A 210 -16.06 0.91 2.32
C SER A 210 -14.67 1.32 1.80
N HIS A 211 -13.87 1.95 2.66
CA HIS A 211 -12.42 2.08 2.47
C HIS A 211 -11.74 0.74 2.17
N SER A 212 -10.71 0.79 1.35
CA SER A 212 -9.96 -0.36 0.82
C SER A 212 -9.64 -1.42 1.87
N GLU A 213 -9.11 -1.05 3.03
CA GLU A 213 -8.71 -1.96 4.11
C GLU A 213 -9.91 -2.74 4.65
N ARG A 214 -11.05 -2.05 4.81
CA ARG A 214 -12.29 -2.68 5.26
C ARG A 214 -12.94 -3.49 4.13
N SER A 215 -12.80 -3.07 2.87
CA SER A 215 -13.38 -3.77 1.72
C SER A 215 -12.83 -5.20 1.59
N ILE A 216 -11.54 -5.38 1.82
CA ILE A 216 -10.87 -6.69 1.78
C ILE A 216 -10.85 -7.40 3.14
N GLY A 217 -10.95 -6.66 4.25
CA GLY A 217 -10.98 -7.27 5.58
C GLY A 217 -12.35 -7.79 5.99
N LYS A 218 -13.47 -7.19 5.52
CA LYS A 218 -14.82 -7.61 5.89
C LYS A 218 -15.09 -9.10 5.68
N PRO A 219 -14.73 -9.72 4.54
CA PRO A 219 -14.91 -11.16 4.34
C PRO A 219 -14.18 -12.06 5.35
N LEU A 220 -13.22 -11.51 6.10
CA LEU A 220 -12.38 -12.23 7.06
C LEU A 220 -12.89 -12.12 8.50
N LEU A 221 -13.92 -11.31 8.74
CA LEU A 221 -14.52 -11.17 10.06
C LEU A 221 -15.30 -12.43 10.46
N GLY A 222 -15.24 -12.77 11.75
CA GLY A 222 -16.02 -13.87 12.33
C GLY A 222 -15.31 -15.23 12.32
N GLY A 223 -13.98 -15.25 12.42
CA GLY A 223 -13.17 -16.46 12.59
C GLY A 223 -12.11 -16.68 11.52
N ARG A 224 -11.70 -15.64 10.77
CA ARG A 224 -10.63 -15.71 9.77
C ARG A 224 -9.59 -14.60 9.95
N GLU A 225 -9.73 -13.77 10.99
CA GLU A 225 -8.88 -12.60 11.23
C GLU A 225 -7.44 -12.98 11.59
N ASP A 226 -7.25 -14.11 12.28
CA ASP A 226 -5.97 -14.68 12.69
C ASP A 226 -5.12 -15.23 11.53
N HIS A 227 -5.74 -15.42 10.37
CA HIS A 227 -5.10 -15.91 9.15
C HIS A 227 -4.53 -14.80 8.25
N VAL A 228 -4.62 -13.54 8.67
CA VAL A 228 -4.06 -12.39 7.95
C VAL A 228 -2.72 -12.02 8.54
N SER A 229 -1.63 -12.23 7.80
CA SER A 229 -0.28 -11.95 8.29
C SER A 229 0.24 -10.55 7.97
N GLU A 230 -0.19 -9.98 6.84
CA GLU A 230 0.32 -8.71 6.33
C GLU A 230 -0.81 -7.91 5.66
N LEU A 231 -0.84 -6.60 5.86
CA LEU A 231 -1.71 -5.67 5.15
C LEU A 231 -0.90 -4.48 4.65
N TYR A 232 -1.11 -4.11 3.40
CA TYR A 232 -0.56 -2.93 2.77
C TYR A 232 -1.70 -2.01 2.33
N THR A 233 -1.54 -0.70 2.54
CA THR A 233 -2.46 0.32 2.03
C THR A 233 -1.67 1.45 1.38
N GLU A 234 -2.17 2.02 0.27
CA GLU A 234 -1.40 3.07 -0.42
C GLU A 234 -1.15 4.30 0.45
N ARG A 235 -2.12 4.64 1.30
CA ARG A 235 -2.08 5.74 2.26
C ARG A 235 -2.17 5.19 3.67
N ALA A 236 -1.48 5.83 4.62
CA ALA A 236 -1.59 5.44 6.03
C ALA A 236 -3.07 5.27 6.46
N PRO A 237 -3.43 4.23 7.25
CA PRO A 237 -4.81 3.93 7.58
C PRO A 237 -5.54 5.15 8.16
N CYS A 238 -6.75 5.45 7.67
CA CYS A 238 -7.44 6.68 8.04
C CYS A 238 -7.79 6.72 9.54
N GLN A 239 -7.79 7.92 10.13
CA GLN A 239 -8.05 8.15 11.57
C GLN A 239 -9.44 8.75 11.86
N ALA A 240 -10.23 9.05 10.81
CA ALA A 240 -11.55 9.68 10.91
C ALA A 240 -12.66 8.80 10.31
N ASN A 241 -13.90 9.03 10.75
CA ASN A 241 -15.14 8.38 10.30
C ASN A 241 -15.11 6.84 10.36
N GLU A 242 -14.66 6.19 9.28
CA GLU A 242 -14.47 4.75 9.16
C GLU A 242 -13.35 4.24 10.06
N ASN A 243 -12.36 5.11 10.33
CA ASN A 243 -11.23 4.90 11.25
C ASN A 243 -10.56 3.53 11.07
N CYS A 244 -9.96 3.33 9.90
CA CYS A 244 -9.29 2.09 9.51
C CYS A 244 -8.19 1.68 10.49
N GLU A 245 -7.41 2.64 11.04
CA GLU A 245 -6.38 2.33 12.05
C GLU A 245 -6.98 1.61 13.28
N ARG A 246 -8.15 2.09 13.76
CA ARG A 246 -8.81 1.48 14.92
C ARG A 246 -9.53 0.21 14.53
N TRP A 247 -10.11 0.16 13.34
CA TRP A 247 -10.84 -1.02 12.88
C TRP A 247 -9.92 -2.24 12.77
N LEU A 248 -8.72 -2.05 12.20
CA LEU A 248 -7.69 -3.10 12.15
C LEU A 248 -7.21 -3.47 13.57
N GLY A 249 -6.91 -2.47 14.41
CA GLY A 249 -6.43 -2.70 15.77
C GLY A 249 -7.46 -3.36 16.70
N ARG A 250 -8.76 -3.21 16.41
CA ARG A 250 -9.84 -3.84 17.18
C ARG A 250 -10.15 -5.26 16.73
N HIS A 251 -10.14 -5.52 15.44
CA HIS A 251 -10.68 -6.78 14.90
C HIS A 251 -9.61 -7.77 14.47
N PHE A 252 -8.46 -7.30 13.99
CA PHE A 252 -7.40 -8.17 13.50
C PHE A 252 -6.27 -8.33 14.51
N GLN A 253 -5.75 -7.24 15.06
CA GLN A 253 -4.58 -7.28 15.95
C GLN A 253 -4.76 -8.17 17.20
N PRO A 254 -5.93 -8.24 17.88
CA PRO A 254 -6.09 -9.13 19.03
C PRO A 254 -6.15 -10.62 18.63
N LYS A 255 -6.42 -10.91 17.35
CA LYS A 255 -6.49 -12.27 16.79
C LYS A 255 -5.16 -12.68 16.15
N ASN A 256 -4.44 -11.72 15.60
CA ASN A 256 -3.06 -11.86 15.15
C ASN A 256 -2.21 -10.69 15.68
N PRO A 257 -1.53 -10.88 16.83
CA PRO A 257 -0.65 -9.85 17.41
C PRO A 257 0.53 -9.47 16.52
N ASP A 258 0.93 -10.35 15.60
CA ASP A 258 2.05 -10.17 14.67
C ASP A 258 1.59 -9.60 13.32
N LEU A 259 0.35 -9.11 13.20
CA LEU A 259 -0.15 -8.47 12.00
C LEU A 259 0.74 -7.28 11.62
N ASP A 260 1.40 -7.38 10.47
CA ASP A 260 2.22 -6.31 9.92
C ASP A 260 1.37 -5.40 9.02
N VAL A 261 1.21 -4.13 9.39
CA VAL A 261 0.45 -3.14 8.63
C VAL A 261 1.39 -2.10 8.06
N ASN A 262 1.49 -2.06 6.73
CA ASN A 262 2.37 -1.18 6.01
C ASN A 262 1.61 -0.19 5.13
N TYR A 263 2.21 0.96 4.86
CA TYR A 263 1.63 1.95 3.96
C TYR A 263 2.64 2.62 3.03
N GLY A 264 2.12 3.20 1.95
CA GLY A 264 2.90 3.86 0.92
C GLY A 264 3.30 5.30 1.23
N VAL A 265 2.29 6.15 1.43
CA VAL A 265 2.46 7.58 1.71
C VAL A 265 1.70 7.98 2.96
N GLU A 266 2.15 9.07 3.57
CA GLU A 266 1.54 9.62 4.76
C GLU A 266 0.08 10.03 4.51
N TYR A 267 -0.74 9.90 5.54
CA TYR A 267 -2.11 10.37 5.53
C TYR A 267 -2.56 10.84 6.90
N ASP A 268 -2.95 12.11 6.99
CA ASP A 268 -3.59 12.67 8.17
C ASP A 268 -4.96 13.23 7.81
N SER A 269 -5.99 12.61 8.37
CA SER A 269 -7.39 13.04 8.21
C SER A 269 -7.67 14.44 8.75
N LYS A 270 -6.81 14.98 9.64
CA LYS A 270 -6.91 16.35 10.17
C LYS A 270 -6.38 17.40 9.18
N VAL A 271 -5.54 17.00 8.22
CA VAL A 271 -5.04 17.90 7.18
C VAL A 271 -6.14 18.07 6.12
N PRO A 272 -6.41 19.31 5.65
CA PRO A 272 -7.41 19.53 4.60
C PRO A 272 -7.12 18.70 3.34
N THR A 273 -8.15 18.17 2.68
CA THR A 273 -8.03 17.28 1.51
C THR A 273 -7.08 17.83 0.44
N LYS A 274 -7.14 19.14 0.16
CA LYS A 274 -6.26 19.81 -0.82
C LYS A 274 -4.76 19.74 -0.49
N ASN A 275 -4.40 19.43 0.75
CA ASN A 275 -3.05 19.43 1.28
C ASN A 275 -2.55 18.04 1.71
N ARG A 276 -3.44 17.06 1.91
CA ARG A 276 -3.04 15.74 2.44
C ARG A 276 -2.70 14.71 1.36
N ASP A 277 -3.27 14.83 0.16
CA ASP A 277 -3.16 13.78 -0.86
C ASP A 277 -1.99 14.00 -1.85
N TRP A 278 -1.09 14.94 -1.60
CA TRP A 278 -0.02 15.27 -2.56
C TRP A 278 0.94 14.10 -2.83
N GLY A 279 1.32 13.34 -1.80
CA GLY A 279 2.17 12.16 -2.00
C GLY A 279 1.47 11.08 -2.82
N HIS A 280 0.19 10.82 -2.52
CA HIS A 280 -0.61 9.85 -3.28
C HIS A 280 -0.80 10.28 -4.73
N ARG A 281 -1.04 11.57 -5.00
CA ARG A 281 -1.14 12.11 -6.36
C ARG A 281 0.16 11.95 -7.14
N ALA A 282 1.31 12.29 -6.53
CA ALA A 282 2.61 12.11 -7.18
C ALA A 282 2.85 10.65 -7.57
N TYR A 283 2.43 9.71 -6.72
CA TYR A 283 2.46 8.29 -7.05
C TYR A 283 1.54 7.92 -8.21
N LEU A 284 0.27 8.34 -8.19
CA LEU A 284 -0.67 8.02 -9.27
C LEU A 284 -0.26 8.62 -10.61
N ASP A 285 0.28 9.83 -10.61
CA ASP A 285 0.80 10.50 -11.80
C ASP A 285 1.99 9.72 -12.39
N GLN A 286 2.92 9.27 -11.54
CA GLN A 286 4.04 8.42 -11.98
C GLN A 286 3.54 7.07 -12.51
N LEU A 287 2.62 6.42 -11.79
CA LEU A 287 2.08 5.13 -12.16
C LEU A 287 1.41 5.17 -13.54
N HIS A 288 0.62 6.22 -13.78
CA HIS A 288 -0.04 6.43 -15.06
C HIS A 288 0.98 6.65 -16.20
N GLN A 289 2.03 7.43 -15.95
CA GLN A 289 3.11 7.64 -16.91
C GLN A 289 3.84 6.34 -17.25
N ASP A 290 4.20 5.56 -16.23
CA ASP A 290 4.92 4.30 -16.39
C ASP A 290 4.08 3.31 -17.20
N HIS A 291 2.81 3.14 -16.84
CA HIS A 291 1.94 2.20 -17.54
C HIS A 291 1.66 2.62 -18.98
N THR A 292 1.52 3.92 -19.23
CA THR A 292 1.41 4.47 -20.60
C THR A 292 2.67 4.18 -21.43
N ALA A 293 3.83 4.18 -20.79
CA ALA A 293 5.11 3.83 -21.41
C ALA A 293 5.37 2.32 -21.49
N GLY A 294 4.44 1.46 -21.06
CA GLY A 294 4.62 0.01 -21.01
C GLY A 294 5.60 -0.44 -19.91
N GLN A 295 5.84 0.40 -18.90
CA GLN A 295 6.70 0.11 -17.75
C GLN A 295 5.84 -0.32 -16.57
N HIS A 296 6.21 -1.43 -15.93
CA HIS A 296 5.47 -2.02 -14.80
C HIS A 296 6.33 -2.17 -13.54
N GLY A 297 7.51 -1.53 -13.52
CA GLY A 297 8.42 -1.54 -12.37
C GLY A 297 8.17 -0.41 -11.37
N GLY A 298 7.43 0.63 -11.77
CA GLY A 298 7.08 1.76 -10.92
C GLY A 298 5.90 1.41 -10.03
N THR A 299 6.14 1.22 -8.74
CA THR A 299 5.08 1.05 -7.73
C THR A 299 5.46 1.81 -6.47
N MET A 300 4.58 1.79 -5.48
CA MET A 300 4.83 2.41 -4.20
C MET A 300 6.06 1.78 -3.51
N GLY A 301 6.87 2.63 -2.86
CA GLY A 301 8.18 2.26 -2.31
C GLY A 301 9.34 2.39 -3.30
N THR A 302 9.11 2.64 -4.59
CA THR A 302 10.21 2.90 -5.54
C THR A 302 10.86 4.28 -5.38
N LYS A 303 10.11 5.24 -4.80
CA LYS A 303 10.50 6.64 -4.58
C LYS A 303 9.87 7.14 -3.30
N ASP A 304 10.41 8.22 -2.76
CA ASP A 304 9.76 8.98 -1.68
C ASP A 304 8.69 9.89 -2.29
N PHE A 305 7.49 9.35 -2.44
CA PHE A 305 6.37 10.08 -3.04
C PHE A 305 5.84 11.19 -2.14
N ASP A 306 6.03 11.11 -0.81
CA ASP A 306 5.72 12.24 0.08
C ASP A 306 6.62 13.43 -0.23
N ALA A 307 7.93 13.20 -0.36
CA ALA A 307 8.87 14.24 -0.75
C ALA A 307 8.55 14.82 -2.14
N GLN A 308 8.23 13.97 -3.12
CA GLN A 308 7.82 14.42 -4.45
C GLN A 308 6.54 15.26 -4.40
N GLY A 309 5.52 14.78 -3.69
CA GLY A 309 4.26 15.50 -3.53
C GLY A 309 4.42 16.87 -2.88
N GLN A 310 5.32 17.01 -1.90
CA GLN A 310 5.62 18.33 -1.31
C GLN A 310 6.29 19.28 -2.32
N GLN A 311 7.18 18.77 -3.18
CA GLN A 311 7.78 19.57 -4.24
C GLN A 311 6.72 20.03 -5.26
N ASP A 312 5.83 19.12 -5.67
CA ASP A 312 4.76 19.41 -6.63
C ASP A 312 3.79 20.47 -6.07
N LYS A 313 3.47 20.37 -4.78
CA LYS A 313 2.68 21.37 -4.06
C LYS A 313 3.35 22.74 -4.08
N ALA A 314 4.63 22.83 -3.71
CA ALA A 314 5.37 24.09 -3.68
C ALA A 314 5.46 24.72 -5.08
N ALA A 315 5.65 23.91 -6.12
CA ALA A 315 5.66 24.37 -7.51
C ALA A 315 4.28 24.89 -7.95
N HIS A 316 3.20 24.21 -7.57
CA HIS A 316 1.83 24.64 -7.85
C HIS A 316 1.48 25.97 -7.17
N GLU A 317 1.82 26.12 -5.88
CA GLU A 317 1.61 27.36 -5.13
C GLU A 317 2.38 28.53 -5.75
N THR A 318 3.64 28.31 -6.15
CA THR A 318 4.47 29.31 -6.84
C THR A 318 3.83 29.78 -8.15
N LYS A 319 3.35 28.84 -8.99
CA LYS A 319 2.65 29.16 -10.25
C LYS A 319 1.39 29.97 -10.01
N HIS A 320 0.63 29.63 -8.97
CA HIS A 320 -0.60 30.33 -8.62
C HIS A 320 -0.35 31.77 -8.16
N VAL A 321 0.69 32.01 -7.35
CA VAL A 321 1.12 33.36 -6.95
C VAL A 321 1.56 34.17 -8.17
N ALA A 322 2.38 33.60 -9.05
CA ALA A 322 2.82 34.25 -10.28
C ALA A 322 1.64 34.62 -11.21
N LYS A 323 0.63 33.74 -11.32
CA LYS A 323 -0.58 34.03 -12.11
C LYS A 323 -1.39 35.18 -11.51
N LYS A 324 -1.57 35.20 -10.17
CA LYS A 324 -2.25 36.31 -9.48
C LYS A 324 -1.54 37.65 -9.67
N ALA A 325 -0.21 37.67 -9.58
CA ALA A 325 0.58 38.88 -9.81
C ALA A 325 0.42 39.44 -11.24
N LYS A 326 0.19 38.57 -12.25
CA LYS A 326 -0.03 38.97 -13.65
C LYS A 326 -1.45 39.46 -13.97
N HIS A 327 -2.45 39.12 -13.16
CA HIS A 327 -3.87 39.47 -13.41
C HIS A 327 -4.43 40.47 -12.39
N GLY A 328 -3.60 40.91 -11.44
CA GLY A 328 -3.92 41.95 -10.46
C GLY A 328 -3.47 43.35 -10.88
N GLN A 329 -3.30 43.58 -12.18
CA GLN A 329 -3.17 44.91 -12.80
C GLN A 329 -4.45 45.26 -13.54
#